data_AF-A0A8D1E3M6-F1
#
_entry.id   AF-A0A8D1E3M6-F1
#
_cell.length_a   1.000
_cell.length_b   1.000
_cell.length_c   1.000
_cell.angle_alpha   90.00
_cell.angle_beta   90.00
_cell.angle_gamma   90.00
#
_symmetry.space_group_name_H-M   'P 1'
#
loop_
_entity.id
_entity.type
_entity.pdbx_description
1 polymer ?
#
loop_
_entity_poly.entity_id
_entity_poly.type
_entity_poly.pdbx_seq_one_letter_code
_entity_poly.pdbx_strand_id
1 'polypeptide(L)'
;MKQVPALKIDGITLSQSLAIIEYLEETRPTPRLLPQDPKKRAQVRMISDLLASGIQPLQNLSVLNQVGKENQLTWAQQVIAPGFNALEQILQSTAGKYCMGDEVSMADLCLVPQVANAERYKVDLSPYPTISRINKSLLALEAFQVSHPSRQPDTPPELRA
;
A
#
# COMPACT_ATOMS: atom_id res chain seq x y z
N MET A 1 1.09 -5.21 -20.71
CA MET A 1 1.37 -4.28 -19.59
C MET A 1 2.87 -4.30 -19.30
N LYS A 2 3.51 -3.14 -19.13
CA LYS A 2 4.94 -2.99 -18.77
C LYS A 2 5.03 -2.35 -17.39
N GLN A 3 4.77 -3.15 -16.35
CA GLN A 3 4.69 -2.70 -14.95
C GLN A 3 5.57 -3.59 -14.07
N VAL A 4 5.93 -3.05 -12.90
CA VAL A 4 6.53 -3.78 -11.78
C VAL A 4 5.50 -3.85 -10.64
N PRO A 5 5.55 -4.86 -9.76
CA PRO A 5 6.56 -5.93 -9.68
C PRO A 5 6.27 -7.16 -10.54
N ALA A 6 7.30 -7.98 -10.73
CA ALA A 6 7.21 -9.38 -11.16
C ALA A 6 8.10 -10.22 -10.24
N LEU A 7 7.60 -11.38 -9.80
CA LEU A 7 8.32 -12.30 -8.92
C LEU A 7 8.56 -13.63 -9.63
N LYS A 8 9.81 -14.07 -9.68
CA LYS A 8 10.17 -15.45 -10.05
C LYS A 8 10.35 -16.26 -8.77
N ILE A 9 9.55 -17.30 -8.60
CA ILE A 9 9.53 -18.16 -7.40
C ILE A 9 9.01 -19.54 -7.78
N ASP A 10 9.50 -20.61 -7.14
CA ASP A 10 9.01 -21.98 -7.29
C ASP A 10 8.81 -22.45 -8.76
N GLY A 11 9.70 -22.03 -9.67
CA GLY A 11 9.67 -22.39 -11.09
C GLY A 11 8.64 -21.63 -11.94
N ILE A 12 7.91 -20.66 -11.36
CA ILE A 12 6.93 -19.83 -12.07
C ILE A 12 7.34 -18.34 -12.07
N THR A 13 6.67 -17.55 -12.90
CA THR A 13 6.75 -16.08 -12.87
C THR A 13 5.37 -15.51 -12.61
N LEU A 14 5.23 -14.77 -11.51
CA LEU A 14 4.01 -14.08 -11.13
C LEU A 14 4.15 -12.58 -11.37
N SER A 15 3.05 -11.94 -11.74
CA SER A 15 2.89 -10.49 -11.80
C SER A 15 1.60 -10.11 -11.05
N GLN A 16 1.37 -8.82 -10.83
CA GLN A 16 0.35 -8.28 -9.93
C GLN A 16 0.72 -8.49 -8.45
N SER A 17 0.87 -7.38 -7.72
CA SER A 17 1.35 -7.41 -6.33
C SER A 17 0.44 -8.21 -5.40
N LEU A 18 -0.88 -8.05 -5.49
CA LEU A 18 -1.82 -8.80 -4.63
C LEU A 18 -1.79 -10.31 -4.93
N ALA A 19 -1.68 -10.71 -6.20
CA ALA A 19 -1.54 -12.12 -6.56
C ALA A 19 -0.23 -12.72 -6.02
N ILE A 20 0.86 -11.95 -6.05
CA ILE A 20 2.13 -12.33 -5.45
C ILE A 20 1.99 -12.49 -3.93
N ILE A 21 1.35 -11.53 -3.24
CA ILE A 21 1.17 -11.58 -1.79
C ILE A 21 0.30 -12.78 -1.37
N GLU A 22 -0.80 -13.05 -2.07
CA GLU A 22 -1.66 -14.21 -1.79
C GLU A 22 -0.92 -15.54 -2.04
N TYR A 23 -0.11 -15.64 -3.09
CA TYR A 23 0.72 -16.83 -3.32
C TYR A 23 1.72 -17.07 -2.17
N LEU A 24 2.35 -16.00 -1.67
CA LEU A 24 3.26 -16.08 -0.53
C LEU A 24 2.53 -16.49 0.76
N GLU A 25 1.33 -15.96 1.00
CA GLU A 25 0.48 -16.34 2.13
C GLU A 25 0.11 -17.85 2.07
N GLU A 26 -0.24 -18.36 0.88
CA GLU A 26 -0.62 -19.76 0.70
C GLU A 26 0.55 -20.74 0.87
N THR A 27 1.77 -20.32 0.50
CA THR A 27 2.94 -21.21 0.44
C THR A 27 3.94 -21.01 1.58
N ARG A 28 3.93 -19.85 2.26
CA ARG A 28 4.74 -19.51 3.44
C ARG A 28 3.82 -18.91 4.52
N PRO A 29 2.99 -19.74 5.19
CA PRO A 29 1.86 -19.29 5.99
C PRO A 29 2.21 -18.61 7.33
N THR A 30 3.49 -18.39 7.63
CA THR A 30 3.92 -17.77 8.89
C THR A 30 5.08 -16.81 8.64
N PRO A 31 4.99 -15.54 9.08
CA PRO A 31 3.82 -14.90 9.70
C PRO A 31 2.65 -14.74 8.71
N ARG A 32 1.41 -14.80 9.21
CA ARG A 32 0.20 -14.65 8.38
C ARG A 32 -0.01 -13.20 7.95
N LEU A 33 -0.42 -13.00 6.71
CA LEU A 33 -0.85 -11.71 6.16
C LEU A 33 -2.36 -11.61 6.02
N LEU A 34 -3.07 -12.73 6.19
CA LEU A 34 -4.51 -12.77 6.24
C LEU A 34 -5.00 -13.45 7.53
N PRO A 35 -6.06 -12.93 8.18
CA PRO A 35 -6.63 -13.59 9.35
C PRO A 35 -7.26 -14.94 8.96
N GLN A 36 -7.58 -15.77 9.95
CA GLN A 36 -8.28 -17.04 9.70
C GLN A 36 -9.78 -16.84 9.47
N ASP A 37 -10.40 -15.90 10.19
CA ASP A 37 -11.83 -15.60 10.05
C ASP A 37 -12.15 -15.08 8.64
N PRO A 38 -12.99 -15.77 7.85
CA PRO A 38 -13.36 -15.36 6.50
C PRO A 38 -13.92 -13.94 6.41
N LYS A 39 -14.64 -13.48 7.44
CA LYS A 39 -15.21 -12.11 7.45
C LYS A 39 -14.11 -11.07 7.54
N LYS A 40 -13.15 -11.27 8.46
CA LYS A 40 -11.98 -10.40 8.59
C LYS A 40 -11.09 -10.47 7.35
N ARG A 41 -10.94 -11.65 6.73
CA ARG A 41 -10.20 -11.80 5.45
C ARG A 41 -10.82 -10.96 4.35
N ALA A 42 -12.16 -10.99 4.23
CA ALA A 42 -12.87 -10.17 3.25
C ALA A 42 -12.63 -8.67 3.49
N GLN A 43 -12.62 -8.20 4.73
CA GLN A 43 -12.32 -6.81 5.05
C GLN A 43 -10.86 -6.42 4.75
N VAL A 44 -9.88 -7.30 5.03
CA VAL A 44 -8.48 -7.07 4.66
C VAL A 44 -8.33 -6.94 3.14
N ARG A 45 -8.98 -7.82 2.37
CA ARG A 45 -8.98 -7.75 0.90
C ARG A 45 -9.66 -6.48 0.40
N MET A 46 -10.82 -6.12 0.97
CA MET A 46 -11.52 -4.89 0.63
C MET A 46 -10.64 -3.64 0.79
N ILE A 47 -9.91 -3.53 1.90
CA ILE A 47 -8.97 -2.41 2.11
C ILE A 47 -7.80 -2.49 1.11
N SER A 48 -7.25 -3.69 0.90
CA SER A 48 -6.14 -3.91 -0.03
C SER A 48 -6.53 -3.52 -1.47
N ASP A 49 -7.73 -3.90 -1.92
CA ASP A 49 -8.27 -3.57 -3.24
C ASP A 49 -8.65 -2.10 -3.38
N LEU A 50 -9.18 -1.47 -2.33
CA LEU A 50 -9.40 -0.02 -2.33
C LEU A 50 -8.10 0.71 -2.66
N LEU A 51 -6.99 0.30 -2.06
CA LEU A 51 -5.68 0.89 -2.28
C LEU A 51 -5.09 0.50 -3.64
N ALA A 52 -5.00 -0.80 -3.93
CA ALA A 52 -4.29 -1.34 -5.08
C ALA A 52 -5.06 -1.23 -6.40
N SER A 53 -6.39 -1.16 -6.35
CA SER A 53 -7.26 -1.05 -7.53
C SER A 53 -7.97 0.29 -7.59
N GLY A 54 -8.45 0.81 -6.46
CA GLY A 54 -9.24 2.05 -6.40
C GLY A 54 -8.42 3.34 -6.42
N ILE A 55 -7.17 3.31 -5.95
CA ILE A 55 -6.33 4.51 -5.83
C ILE A 55 -5.08 4.38 -6.70
N GLN A 56 -4.26 3.35 -6.48
CA GLN A 56 -2.93 3.22 -7.08
C GLN A 56 -2.91 3.34 -8.61
N PRO A 57 -3.79 2.66 -9.37
CA PRO A 57 -3.72 2.65 -10.82
C PRO A 57 -3.97 4.04 -11.42
N LEU A 58 -4.81 4.85 -10.78
CA LEU A 58 -5.20 6.18 -11.24
C LEU A 58 -4.09 7.23 -11.04
N GLN A 59 -3.15 6.98 -10.12
CA GLN A 59 -1.97 7.83 -9.86
C GLN A 59 -0.66 7.20 -10.36
N ASN A 60 -0.73 6.07 -11.07
CA ASN A 60 0.44 5.42 -11.67
C ASN A 60 1.10 6.33 -12.72
N LEU A 61 2.43 6.26 -12.82
CA LEU A 61 3.24 7.01 -13.78
C LEU A 61 2.70 6.97 -15.22
N SER A 62 2.23 5.82 -15.71
CA SER A 62 1.69 5.72 -17.08
C SER A 62 0.41 6.52 -17.29
N VAL A 63 -0.41 6.67 -16.24
CA VAL A 63 -1.62 7.49 -16.26
C VAL A 63 -1.25 8.97 -16.11
N LEU A 64 -0.38 9.30 -15.15
CA LEU A 64 0.08 10.68 -14.97
C LEU A 64 0.78 11.24 -16.22
N ASN A 65 1.54 10.43 -16.94
CA ASN A 65 2.15 10.85 -18.21
C ASN A 65 1.10 11.24 -19.27
N GLN A 66 -0.08 10.61 -19.27
CA GLN A 66 -1.18 10.95 -20.17
C GLN A 66 -1.95 12.21 -19.70
N VAL A 67 -2.03 12.43 -18.38
CA VAL A 67 -2.62 13.65 -17.78
C VAL A 67 -1.83 14.92 -18.14
N GLY A 68 -0.54 14.76 -18.43
CA GLY A 68 0.36 15.86 -18.80
C GLY A 68 1.01 16.52 -17.58
N LYS A 69 2.30 16.87 -17.71
CA LYS A 69 3.19 17.29 -16.61
C LYS A 69 2.60 18.36 -15.70
N GLU A 70 1.91 19.34 -16.28
CA GLU A 70 1.34 20.49 -15.55
C GLU A 70 0.20 20.08 -14.60
N ASN A 71 -0.50 18.98 -14.90
CA ASN A 71 -1.69 18.54 -14.16
C ASN A 71 -1.43 17.31 -13.26
N GLN A 72 -0.24 16.69 -13.32
CA GLN A 72 0.04 15.42 -12.62
C GLN A 72 -0.15 15.53 -11.11
N LEU A 73 0.34 16.61 -10.50
CA LEU A 73 0.25 16.82 -9.06
C LEU A 73 -1.22 16.93 -8.62
N THR A 74 -1.96 17.84 -9.26
CA THR A 74 -3.38 18.08 -8.97
C THR A 74 -4.21 16.81 -9.17
N TRP A 75 -3.96 16.07 -10.25
CA TRP A 75 -4.64 14.80 -10.52
C TRP A 75 -4.36 13.75 -9.45
N ALA A 76 -3.10 13.55 -9.08
CA ALA A 76 -2.74 12.60 -8.04
C ALA A 76 -3.41 12.94 -6.70
N GLN A 77 -3.47 14.22 -6.33
CA GLN A 77 -4.16 14.67 -5.13
C GLN A 77 -5.68 14.41 -5.18
N GLN A 78 -6.32 14.69 -6.32
CA GLN A 78 -7.75 14.45 -6.54
C GLN A 78 -8.12 12.97 -6.57
N VAL A 79 -7.17 12.08 -6.89
CA VAL A 79 -7.34 10.62 -6.78
C VAL A 79 -7.15 10.14 -5.34
N ILE A 80 -6.09 10.60 -4.67
CA ILE A 80 -5.71 10.09 -3.35
C ILE A 80 -6.67 10.56 -2.27
N ALA A 81 -7.04 11.84 -2.24
CA ALA A 81 -7.83 12.40 -1.14
C ALA A 81 -9.21 11.73 -0.99
N PRO A 82 -10.02 11.52 -2.06
CA PRO A 82 -11.27 10.77 -1.92
C PRO A 82 -11.07 9.32 -1.48
N GLY A 83 -10.03 8.66 -1.97
CA GLY A 83 -9.68 7.30 -1.55
C GLY A 83 -9.31 7.21 -0.08
N PHE A 84 -8.55 8.20 0.43
CA PHE A 84 -8.19 8.30 1.85
C PHE A 84 -9.39 8.71 2.72
N ASN A 85 -10.30 9.56 2.23
CA ASN A 85 -11.56 9.83 2.92
C ASN A 85 -12.35 8.53 3.15
N ALA A 86 -12.49 7.69 2.12
CA ALA A 86 -13.18 6.42 2.25
C ALA A 86 -12.45 5.45 3.18
N LEU A 87 -11.13 5.32 3.02
CA LEU A 87 -10.31 4.43 3.84
C LEU A 87 -10.35 4.83 5.33
N GLU A 88 -10.20 6.12 5.66
CA GLU A 88 -10.22 6.62 7.04
C GLU A 88 -11.54 6.28 7.73
N GLN A 89 -12.68 6.35 7.02
CA GLN A 89 -13.98 5.94 7.54
C GLN A 89 -14.08 4.42 7.77
N ILE A 90 -13.58 3.61 6.84
CA ILE A 90 -13.54 2.15 7.00
C ILE A 90 -12.73 1.77 8.24
N LEU A 91 -11.56 2.40 8.41
CA LEU A 91 -10.63 2.11 9.50
C LEU A 91 -11.21 2.42 10.89
N GLN A 92 -12.20 3.31 11.01
CA GLN A 92 -12.91 3.52 12.29
C GLN A 92 -13.56 2.25 12.83
N SER A 93 -13.93 1.32 11.94
CA SER A 93 -14.63 0.08 12.31
C SER A 93 -13.73 -1.16 12.32
N THR A 94 -12.57 -1.11 11.65
CA THR A 94 -11.70 -2.28 11.46
C THR A 94 -10.38 -2.20 12.22
N ALA A 95 -9.86 -0.98 12.45
CA ALA A 95 -8.51 -0.81 12.96
C ALA A 95 -8.42 -1.09 14.47
N GLY A 96 -7.38 -1.84 14.85
CA GLY A 96 -6.83 -1.85 16.21
C GLY A 96 -5.49 -1.15 16.17
N LYS A 97 -4.41 -1.86 16.53
CA LYS A 97 -3.04 -1.40 16.30
C LYS A 97 -2.75 -1.11 14.81
N TYR A 98 -3.26 -1.94 13.91
CA TYR A 98 -3.03 -1.87 12.45
C TYR A 98 -4.36 -1.74 11.69
N CYS A 99 -4.36 -1.88 10.35
CA CYS A 99 -5.58 -1.74 9.52
C CYS A 99 -6.72 -2.70 9.90
N MET A 100 -6.37 -3.88 10.41
CA MET A 100 -7.31 -4.91 10.86
C MET A 100 -6.89 -5.48 12.22
N GLY A 101 -7.51 -4.98 13.29
CA GLY A 101 -7.15 -5.39 14.65
C GLY A 101 -5.66 -5.13 14.97
N ASP A 102 -5.02 -6.08 15.65
CA ASP A 102 -3.70 -5.87 16.26
C ASP A 102 -2.54 -6.62 15.58
N GLU A 103 -2.80 -7.30 14.47
CA GLU A 103 -1.81 -8.03 13.68
C GLU A 103 -1.61 -7.40 12.30
N VAL A 104 -0.37 -7.40 11.80
CA VAL A 104 -0.06 -6.89 10.45
C VAL A 104 -0.72 -7.79 9.43
N SER A 105 -1.30 -7.18 8.39
CA SER A 105 -2.03 -7.86 7.33
C SER A 105 -1.65 -7.32 5.95
N MET A 106 -2.17 -7.94 4.89
CA MET A 106 -2.00 -7.45 3.51
C MET A 106 -2.48 -6.00 3.32
N ALA A 107 -3.50 -5.56 4.07
CA ALA A 107 -3.97 -4.18 4.03
C ALA A 107 -2.88 -3.18 4.45
N ASP A 108 -2.06 -3.55 5.43
CA ASP A 108 -0.95 -2.73 5.94
C ASP A 108 0.21 -2.66 4.93
N LEU A 109 0.47 -3.77 4.22
CA LEU A 109 1.43 -3.82 3.12
C LEU A 109 1.03 -2.89 1.97
N CYS A 110 -0.27 -2.68 1.76
CA CYS A 110 -0.79 -1.75 0.76
C CYS A 110 -0.82 -0.29 1.28
N LEU A 111 -1.06 -0.10 2.58
CA LEU A 111 -1.18 1.23 3.19
C LEU A 111 0.13 2.00 3.11
N VAL A 112 1.24 1.43 3.60
CA VAL A 112 2.51 2.16 3.77
C VAL A 112 3.02 2.75 2.44
N PRO A 113 3.11 1.99 1.34
CA PRO A 113 3.53 2.56 0.05
C PRO A 113 2.56 3.61 -0.49
N GLN A 114 1.27 3.50 -0.17
CA GLN A 114 0.28 4.46 -0.64
C GLN A 114 0.31 5.76 0.18
N VAL A 115 0.62 5.71 1.48
CA VAL A 115 0.89 6.91 2.28
C VAL A 115 2.16 7.60 1.79
N ALA A 116 3.23 6.85 1.48
CA ALA A 116 4.43 7.43 0.88
C ALA A 116 4.14 8.12 -0.48
N ASN A 117 3.25 7.56 -1.30
CA ASN A 117 2.79 8.24 -2.52
C ASN A 117 2.01 9.53 -2.20
N ALA A 118 1.15 9.52 -1.19
CA ALA A 118 0.39 10.70 -0.77
C ALA A 118 1.33 11.83 -0.32
N GLU A 119 2.35 11.52 0.48
CA GLU A 119 3.39 12.45 0.91
C GLU A 119 4.19 12.99 -0.29
N ARG A 120 4.61 12.10 -1.22
CA ARG A 120 5.30 12.50 -2.47
C ARG A 120 4.49 13.52 -3.28
N TYR A 121 3.17 13.35 -3.32
CA TYR A 121 2.25 14.27 -4.00
C TYR A 121 1.69 15.37 -3.10
N LYS A 122 2.29 15.60 -1.92
CA LYS A 122 1.95 16.69 -1.00
C LYS A 122 0.47 16.72 -0.61
N VAL A 123 -0.16 15.55 -0.49
CA VAL A 123 -1.52 15.43 0.04
C VAL A 123 -1.48 15.76 1.53
N ASP A 124 -2.40 16.60 1.99
CA ASP A 124 -2.55 16.87 3.43
C ASP A 124 -3.09 15.63 4.14
N LEU A 125 -2.33 15.12 5.11
CA LEU A 125 -2.70 13.96 5.91
C LEU A 125 -3.38 14.33 7.24
N SER A 126 -3.49 15.63 7.56
CA SER A 126 -4.16 16.11 8.77
C SER A 126 -5.60 15.59 8.94
N PRO A 127 -6.41 15.39 7.87
CA PRO A 127 -7.76 14.83 7.99
C PRO A 127 -7.79 13.33 8.26
N TYR A 128 -6.63 12.63 8.22
CA TYR A 128 -6.53 11.18 8.27
C TYR A 128 -5.72 10.69 9.49
N PRO A 129 -6.19 10.95 10.72
CA PRO A 129 -5.43 10.62 11.93
C PRO A 129 -5.22 9.10 12.11
N THR A 130 -6.16 8.25 11.69
CA THR A 130 -6.05 6.80 11.83
C THR A 130 -5.05 6.22 10.85
N ILE A 131 -5.14 6.63 9.57
CA ILE A 131 -4.13 6.29 8.55
C ILE A 131 -2.74 6.71 9.03
N SER A 132 -2.59 7.95 9.51
CA SER A 132 -1.30 8.49 9.96
C SER A 132 -0.73 7.72 11.16
N ARG A 133 -1.59 7.37 12.14
CA ARG A 133 -1.20 6.56 13.31
C ARG A 133 -0.73 5.16 12.91
N ILE A 134 -1.48 4.48 12.05
CA ILE A 134 -1.15 3.12 11.60
C ILE A 134 0.16 3.16 10.80
N ASN A 135 0.30 4.09 9.85
CA ASN A 135 1.51 4.25 9.05
C ASN A 135 2.75 4.44 9.95
N LYS A 136 2.67 5.34 10.93
CA LYS A 136 3.75 5.55 11.91
C LYS A 136 4.09 4.27 12.69
N SER A 137 3.08 3.51 13.08
CA SER A 137 3.26 2.25 13.81
C SER A 137 3.93 1.16 12.94
N LEU A 138 3.58 1.10 11.66
CA LEU A 138 4.16 0.14 10.70
C LEU A 138 5.61 0.50 10.35
N LEU A 139 5.92 1.78 10.14
CA LEU A 139 7.29 2.25 9.86
C LEU A 139 8.28 2.02 11.00
N ALA A 140 7.79 1.76 12.23
CA ALA A 140 8.62 1.36 13.35
C ALA A 140 9.07 -0.11 13.30
N LEU A 141 8.47 -0.95 12.44
CA LEU A 141 8.80 -2.36 12.32
C LEU A 141 9.94 -2.57 11.32
N GLU A 142 10.90 -3.44 11.67
CA GLU A 142 12.08 -3.73 10.85
C GLU A 142 11.71 -4.11 9.41
N ALA A 143 10.66 -4.92 9.21
CA ALA A 143 10.21 -5.36 7.89
C ALA A 143 9.87 -4.19 6.95
N PHE A 144 9.31 -3.08 7.47
CA PHE A 144 9.02 -1.88 6.69
C PHE A 144 10.24 -0.96 6.56
N GLN A 145 11.20 -1.05 7.47
CA GLN A 145 12.46 -0.29 7.39
C GLN A 145 13.40 -0.88 6.34
N VAL A 146 13.60 -2.20 6.32
CA VAL A 146 14.48 -2.86 5.32
C VAL A 146 13.92 -2.82 3.92
N SER A 147 12.59 -2.75 3.78
CA SER A 147 11.90 -2.61 2.50
C SER A 147 11.68 -1.14 2.08
N HIS A 148 12.15 -0.17 2.88
CA HIS A 148 11.96 1.24 2.57
C HIS A 148 12.63 1.62 1.24
N PRO A 149 12.02 2.49 0.41
CA PRO A 149 12.58 2.92 -0.88
C PRO A 149 13.97 3.56 -0.81
N SER A 150 14.38 4.09 0.35
CA SER A 150 15.72 4.68 0.55
C SER A 150 16.83 3.66 0.82
N ARG A 151 16.49 2.37 0.96
CA ARG A 151 17.42 1.28 1.31
C ARG A 151 17.46 0.18 0.24
N GLN A 152 17.02 0.48 -0.97
CA GLN A 152 17.02 -0.46 -2.08
C GLN A 152 18.32 -0.36 -2.89
N PRO A 153 18.74 -1.43 -3.60
CA PRO A 153 19.98 -1.42 -4.38
C PRO A 153 20.04 -0.30 -5.43
N ASP A 154 18.89 0.11 -5.95
CA ASP A 154 18.71 1.13 -6.99
C ASP A 154 18.37 2.52 -6.43
N THR A 155 18.31 2.71 -5.11
CA THR A 155 18.10 4.04 -4.52
C THR A 155 19.21 4.99 -4.99
N PRO A 156 18.88 6.13 -5.63
CA PRO A 156 19.85 7.16 -5.98
C PRO A 156 20.65 7.62 -4.74
N PRO A 157 21.97 7.86 -4.85
CA PRO A 157 22.80 8.19 -3.69
C PRO A 157 22.26 9.33 -2.81
N GLU A 158 21.66 10.35 -3.41
CA GLU A 158 21.08 11.51 -2.74
C GLU A 158 19.77 11.22 -1.97
N LEU A 159 19.15 10.08 -2.21
CA LEU A 159 17.92 9.64 -1.54
C LEU A 159 18.16 8.47 -0.56
N ARG A 160 19.41 8.03 -0.38
CA ARG A 160 19.75 6.97 0.58
C ARG A 160 19.68 7.49 2.01
N ALA A 161 19.12 6.66 2.90
CA ALA A 161 19.10 6.92 4.35
C ALA A 161 20.42 6.51 5.02
#